data_AF-A0A6A8LTJ6-F1
#
_entry.id   AF-A0A6A8LTJ6-F1
#
_cell.length_a   1.000
_cell.length_b   1.000
_cell.length_c   1.000
_cell.angle_alpha   90.00
_cell.angle_beta   90.00
_cell.angle_gamma   90.00
#
_symmetry.space_group_name_H-M   'P 1'
#
loop_
_entity.id
_entity.type
_entity.pdbx_description
1 polymer ?
#
loop_
_entity_poly.entity_id
_entity_poly.type
_entity_poly.pdbx_seq_one_letter_code
_entity_poly.pdbx_strand_id
1 'polypeptide(L)'
;PKEIYQVDKKRIFGLTNDPEVLNNIRRQRMISYGLDPDTVYSNMDNINQELEFATNLYKELGCLQINVATKSIEETATLIIESLDSED
;
A
#
# COMPACT_ATOMS: atom_id res chain seq x y z
N PRO A 1 -0.12 -15.85 3.74
CA PRO A 1 -0.46 -17.28 3.61
C PRO A 1 0.58 -17.98 2.73
N LYS A 2 0.82 -19.30 2.86
CA LYS A 2 1.86 -19.97 2.05
C LYS A 2 1.45 -20.11 0.57
N GLU A 3 0.16 -20.08 0.33
CA GLU A 3 -0.50 -20.18 -0.97
C GLU A 3 -0.13 -19.00 -1.88
N ILE A 4 0.18 -17.83 -1.32
CA ILE A 4 0.54 -16.63 -2.10
C ILE A 4 1.81 -16.85 -2.94
N TYR A 5 2.73 -17.69 -2.45
CA TYR A 5 3.98 -18.03 -3.13
C TYR A 5 3.78 -19.06 -4.26
N GLN A 6 2.58 -19.64 -4.37
CA GLN A 6 2.22 -20.59 -5.42
C GLN A 6 1.46 -19.92 -6.57
N VAL A 7 1.01 -18.68 -6.38
CA VAL A 7 0.34 -17.89 -7.40
C VAL A 7 1.40 -17.34 -8.37
N ASP A 8 1.04 -17.23 -9.65
CA ASP A 8 1.90 -16.52 -10.61
C ASP A 8 2.15 -15.09 -10.11
N LYS A 9 3.43 -14.76 -9.88
CA LYS A 9 3.88 -13.45 -9.40
C LYS A 9 3.35 -12.29 -10.23
N LYS A 10 3.06 -12.51 -11.51
CA LYS A 10 2.50 -11.49 -12.42
C LYS A 10 1.04 -11.14 -12.11
N ARG A 11 0.34 -12.01 -11.38
CA ARG A 11 -1.03 -11.80 -10.92
C ARG A 11 -1.09 -11.29 -9.48
N ILE A 12 0.06 -10.99 -8.88
CA ILE A 12 0.20 -10.41 -7.56
C ILE A 12 0.53 -8.93 -7.73
N PHE A 13 -0.14 -8.08 -6.96
CA PHE A 13 0.04 -6.64 -6.99
C PHE A 13 0.21 -6.13 -5.56
N GLY A 14 1.33 -5.47 -5.29
CA GLY A 14 1.59 -4.79 -4.03
C GLY A 14 1.08 -3.35 -4.11
N LEU A 15 0.19 -2.96 -3.19
CA LEU A 15 -0.27 -1.56 -3.10
C LEU A 15 0.45 -0.88 -1.94
N THR A 16 1.10 0.24 -2.23
CA THR A 16 1.81 1.04 -1.23
C THR A 16 1.26 2.47 -1.21
N ASN A 17 1.61 3.21 -0.17
CA ASN A 17 1.22 4.60 0.00
C ASN A 17 2.40 5.41 0.56
N ASP A 18 2.31 6.73 0.48
CA ASP A 18 3.32 7.62 1.04
C ASP A 18 3.12 7.78 2.55
N PRO A 19 4.21 7.81 3.36
CA PRO A 19 4.10 7.94 4.80
C PRO A 19 3.25 9.13 5.25
N GLU A 20 3.41 10.29 4.60
CA GLU A 20 2.70 11.52 4.92
C GLU A 20 1.19 11.42 4.63
N VAL A 21 0.82 10.81 3.50
CA VAL A 21 -0.58 10.60 3.11
C VAL A 21 -1.24 9.61 4.07
N LEU A 22 -0.56 8.51 4.39
CA LEU A 22 -1.06 7.51 5.33
C LEU A 22 -1.26 8.11 6.73
N ASN A 23 -0.32 8.93 7.18
CA ASN A 23 -0.38 9.62 8.46
C ASN A 23 -1.56 10.59 8.52
N ASN A 24 -1.78 11.38 7.46
CA ASN A 24 -2.93 12.29 7.38
C ASN A 24 -4.25 11.50 7.43
N ILE A 25 -4.38 10.42 6.65
CA ILE A 25 -5.58 9.56 6.67
C ILE A 25 -5.82 9.00 8.09
N ARG A 26 -4.78 8.49 8.77
CA ARG A 26 -4.90 7.99 10.15
C ARG A 26 -5.34 9.10 11.11
N ARG A 27 -4.77 10.31 10.98
CA ARG A 27 -5.16 11.48 11.79
C ARG A 27 -6.62 11.85 11.59
N GLN A 28 -7.09 11.91 10.33
CA GLN A 28 -8.50 12.20 10.04
C GLN A 28 -9.44 11.14 10.64
N ARG A 29 -9.06 9.85 10.59
CA ARG A 29 -9.83 8.78 11.24
C ARG A 29 -9.90 8.96 12.76
N MET A 30 -8.78 9.30 13.42
CA MET A 30 -8.77 9.56 14.86
C MET A 30 -9.69 10.72 15.24
N ILE A 31 -9.67 11.83 14.48
CA ILE A 31 -10.58 12.96 14.68
C ILE A 31 -12.04 12.52 14.51
N SER A 32 -12.35 11.72 13.49
CA SER A 32 -13.72 11.19 13.28
C SER A 32 -14.22 10.30 14.42
N TYR A 33 -13.29 9.68 15.16
CA TYR A 33 -13.58 8.86 16.34
C TYR A 33 -13.55 9.68 17.65
N GLY A 34 -13.29 10.98 17.61
CA GLY A 34 -13.20 11.84 18.79
C GLY A 34 -11.93 11.61 19.64
N LEU A 35 -10.87 11.07 19.04
CA LEU A 35 -9.59 10.79 19.71
C LEU A 35 -8.58 11.91 19.46
N ASP A 36 -7.64 12.09 20.40
CA ASP A 36 -6.58 13.09 20.30
C ASP A 36 -5.63 12.78 19.13
N PRO A 37 -5.53 13.68 18.13
CA PRO A 37 -4.72 13.44 16.96
C PRO A 37 -3.23 13.73 17.15
N ASP A 38 -2.74 14.27 18.28
CA ASP A 38 -1.38 14.83 18.41
C ASP A 38 -0.30 13.83 18.87
N THR A 39 -0.62 12.54 19.05
CA THR A 39 0.37 11.47 19.30
C THR A 39 1.14 11.00 18.03
N VAL A 40 1.05 11.79 16.94
CA VAL A 40 1.44 11.45 15.56
C VAL A 40 2.90 11.06 15.39
N TYR A 41 3.81 11.70 16.13
CA TYR A 41 5.24 11.53 15.87
C TYR A 41 5.72 10.08 16.05
N SER A 42 5.22 9.41 17.10
CA SER A 42 5.45 7.95 17.30
C SER A 42 4.78 7.07 16.24
N ASN A 43 3.74 7.57 15.58
CA ASN A 43 3.01 6.86 14.53
C ASN A 43 3.80 6.88 13.21
N MET A 44 4.60 7.92 12.95
CA MET A 44 5.44 8.00 11.74
C MET A 44 6.49 6.90 11.69
N ASP A 45 7.15 6.59 12.80
CA ASP A 45 8.12 5.50 12.87
C ASP A 45 7.46 4.15 12.58
N ASN A 46 6.27 3.92 13.14
CA ASN A 46 5.49 2.70 12.89
C ASN A 46 5.03 2.60 11.42
N ILE A 47 4.57 3.71 10.83
CA ILE A 47 4.20 3.78 9.41
C ILE A 47 5.40 3.42 8.53
N ASN A 48 6.58 3.95 8.82
CA ASN A 48 7.79 3.65 8.06
C ASN A 48 8.16 2.17 8.18
N GLN A 49 8.08 1.58 9.37
CA GLN A 49 8.34 0.14 9.57
C GLN A 49 7.33 -0.74 8.82
N GLU A 50 6.04 -0.38 8.83
CA GLU A 50 5.01 -1.10 8.07
C GLU A 50 5.25 -1.04 6.56
N LEU A 51 5.61 0.15 6.03
CA LEU A 51 5.91 0.34 4.62
C LEU A 51 7.19 -0.38 4.20
N GLU A 52 8.21 -0.42 5.06
CA GLU A 52 9.44 -1.16 4.83
C GLU A 52 9.17 -2.67 4.80
N PHE A 53 8.40 -3.19 5.76
CA PHE A 53 7.98 -4.59 5.79
C PHE A 53 7.21 -4.96 4.51
N ALA A 54 6.24 -4.14 4.12
CA ALA A 54 5.47 -4.37 2.89
C ALA A 54 6.36 -4.35 1.65
N THR A 55 7.28 -3.39 1.56
CA THR A 55 8.22 -3.28 0.44
C THR A 55 9.13 -4.50 0.34
N ASN A 56 9.63 -5.00 1.48
CA ASN A 56 10.44 -6.21 1.51
C ASN A 56 9.64 -7.45 1.09
N LEU A 57 8.40 -7.57 1.55
CA LEU A 57 7.49 -8.64 1.14
C LEU A 57 7.19 -8.59 -0.37
N TYR A 58 6.91 -7.41 -0.93
CA TYR A 58 6.64 -7.27 -2.36
C TYR A 58 7.87 -7.61 -3.23
N LYS A 59 9.07 -7.24 -2.76
CA LYS A 59 10.34 -7.65 -3.40
C LYS A 59 10.53 -9.16 -3.36
N GLU A 60 10.24 -9.80 -2.23
CA GLU A 60 10.31 -11.26 -2.09
C GLU A 60 9.32 -11.98 -3.02
N LEU A 61 8.10 -11.45 -3.13
CA LEU A 61 7.05 -11.97 -4.04
C LEU A 61 7.34 -11.68 -5.52
N GLY A 62 8.24 -10.73 -5.82
CA GLY A 62 8.56 -10.31 -7.19
C GLY A 62 7.36 -9.74 -7.93
N CYS A 63 6.43 -9.12 -7.21
CA CYS A 63 5.18 -8.57 -7.73
C CYS A 63 5.32 -7.11 -8.15
N LEU A 64 4.41 -6.63 -9.01
CA LEU A 64 4.35 -5.22 -9.36
C LEU A 64 3.93 -4.40 -8.13
N GLN A 65 4.70 -3.36 -7.79
CA GLN A 65 4.37 -2.43 -6.71
C GLN A 65 3.75 -1.15 -7.30
N ILE A 66 2.54 -0.80 -6.85
CA ILE A 66 1.80 0.38 -7.27
C ILE A 66 1.66 1.32 -6.09
N ASN A 67 2.19 2.54 -6.21
CA ASN A 67 1.94 3.60 -5.24
C ASN A 67 0.58 4.26 -5.54
N VAL A 68 -0.33 4.20 -4.58
CA VAL A 68 -1.70 4.72 -4.69
C VAL A 68 -1.92 6.04 -3.96
N ALA A 69 -0.85 6.67 -3.44
CA ALA A 69 -0.95 7.89 -2.62
C ALA A 69 -1.71 9.04 -3.30
N THR A 70 -1.55 9.18 -4.62
CA THR A 70 -2.17 10.24 -5.43
C THR A 70 -3.11 9.71 -6.50
N LYS A 71 -3.39 8.40 -6.51
CA LYS A 71 -4.19 7.75 -7.55
C LYS A 71 -5.62 7.53 -7.08
N SER A 72 -6.57 7.67 -8.00
CA SER A 72 -7.95 7.23 -7.76
C SER A 72 -8.06 5.70 -7.76
N ILE A 73 -9.21 5.20 -7.31
CA ILE A 73 -9.53 3.77 -7.39
C ILE A 73 -9.57 3.32 -8.85
N GLU A 74 -10.18 4.12 -9.72
CA GLU A 74 -10.28 3.88 -11.16
C GLU A 74 -8.90 3.83 -11.82
N GLU A 75 -8.03 4.80 -11.54
CA GLU A 75 -6.67 4.82 -12.10
C GLU A 75 -5.85 3.61 -11.64
N THR A 76 -5.97 3.24 -10.36
CA THR A 76 -5.29 2.06 -9.81
C THR A 76 -5.81 0.78 -10.46
N ALA A 77 -7.11 0.66 -10.66
CA ALA A 77 -7.72 -0.49 -11.33
C ALA A 77 -7.27 -0.60 -12.80
N THR A 78 -7.24 0.52 -13.53
CA THR A 78 -6.74 0.57 -14.92
C THR A 78 -5.30 0.09 -15.00
N LEU A 79 -4.41 0.55 -14.12
CA LEU A 79 -3.01 0.10 -14.09
C LEU A 79 -2.88 -1.42 -13.86
N ILE A 80 -3.72 -1.99 -12.99
CA ILE A 80 -3.72 -3.43 -12.74
C ILE A 80 -4.19 -4.19 -13.98
N ILE A 81 -5.25 -3.73 -14.65
CA ILE A 81 -5.81 -4.36 -15.85
C ILE A 81 -4.81 -4.27 -17.01
N GLU A 82 -4.24 -3.10 -17.28
CA GLU A 82 -3.24 -2.92 -18.35
C GLU A 82 -1.98 -3.78 -18.09
N SER A 83 -1.57 -3.94 -16.83
CA SER A 83 -0.47 -4.83 -16.46
C SER A 83 -0.77 -6.31 -16.71
N LEU A 84 -2.06 -6.71 -16.75
CA LEU A 84 -2.48 -8.07 -17.09
C LEU A 84 -2.61 -8.26 -18.61
N ASP A 85 -3.05 -7.22 -19.33
CA ASP A 85 -3.32 -7.25 -20.78
C ASP A 85 -2.07 -7.07 -21.65
N SER A 86 -1.00 -6.49 -21.11
CA SER A 86 0.31 -6.33 -21.79
C SER A 86 1.07 -7.65 -22.02
N GLU A 87 0.40 -8.79 -21.85
CA GLU A 87 0.93 -10.15 -22.02
C GLU A 87 0.54 -10.84 -23.35
N ASP A 88 -0.05 -10.11 -24.31
CA ASP A 88 -0.28 -10.60 -25.69
C ASP A 88 0.91 -10.33 -26.64
#